data_AF-A0A5M3WJR9-F1
#
_entry.id   AF-A0A5M3WJR9-F1
#
_cell.length_a   1.000
_cell.length_b   1.000
_cell.length_c   1.000
_cell.angle_alpha   90.00
_cell.angle_beta   90.00
_cell.angle_gamma   90.00
#
_symmetry.space_group_name_H-M   'P 1'
#
loop_
_entity.id
_entity.type
_entity.pdbx_description
1 polymer ?
#
loop_
_entity_poly.entity_id
_entity_poly.type
_entity_poly.pdbx_seq_one_letter_code
_entity_poly.pdbx_strand_id
1 'polypeptide(L)'
;MTVSSETADEDDDRVVVFDRGARRVLVMDSVSYASAEDAGQTIVTGSHGGTSAGEYARRRGVACVVCNDAGFGKNRSGVAGLRDLDRNGIAGIAVGHQTARIGDGLDAWEAGVVSYVNDTARRAGFTAGRRLQDQLRSFLTGDHGFPPWTVRRPGGRAGLRRNASRDGERPGEQVFREVVLEHLGRNVVVMDSISFATAADRDHIVVAGSNGGRTAGEAGLRHGCHCVVLNDAGIGKDGSGIAGIRALDAGAVAGIAVSHDSAEISNGMDTWENGIISYVNETAAAAEFAVGQRVRDAIARHLASGAAR
;
A
#
# COMPACT_ATOMS: atom_id res chain seq x y z
N MET A 1 45.99 -3.56 7.43
CA MET A 1 44.88 -2.62 7.15
C MET A 1 43.68 -3.45 6.77
N THR A 2 42.87 -3.81 7.77
CA THR A 2 41.58 -4.46 7.59
C THR A 2 40.57 -3.36 7.30
N VAL A 3 40.06 -3.34 6.07
CA VAL A 3 38.93 -2.49 5.70
C VAL A 3 37.69 -3.20 6.23
N SER A 4 37.13 -2.69 7.32
CA SER A 4 35.83 -3.13 7.83
C SER A 4 34.77 -2.77 6.78
N SER A 5 34.05 -3.79 6.32
CA SER A 5 32.86 -3.63 5.48
C SER A 5 31.76 -2.98 6.31
N GLU A 6 31.48 -1.71 6.06
CA GLU A 6 30.23 -1.09 6.48
C GLU A 6 29.09 -1.81 5.74
N THR A 7 28.23 -2.46 6.52
CA THR A 7 26.90 -2.89 6.11
C THR A 7 26.14 -1.65 5.69
N ALA A 8 25.63 -1.61 4.46
CA ALA A 8 24.65 -0.62 4.06
C ALA A 8 23.43 -0.76 4.98
N ASP A 9 23.21 0.24 5.83
CA ASP A 9 22.07 0.28 6.75
C ASP A 9 20.77 0.34 5.95
N GLU A 10 19.81 -0.52 6.28
CA GLU A 10 18.44 -0.56 5.74
C GLU A 10 17.57 0.65 6.21
N ASP A 11 18.18 1.76 6.63
CA ASP A 11 17.54 2.89 7.36
C ASP A 11 17.34 4.16 6.50
N ASP A 12 17.57 4.08 5.18
CA ASP A 12 17.61 5.24 4.26
C ASP A 12 16.21 5.81 3.88
N ASP A 13 15.11 5.15 4.29
CA ASP A 13 13.74 5.47 3.87
C ASP A 13 12.90 6.23 4.94
N ARG A 14 13.50 6.61 6.08
CA ARG A 14 12.78 7.23 7.21
C ARG A 14 13.31 8.62 7.56
N VAL A 15 12.43 9.61 7.59
CA VAL A 15 12.78 11.01 7.91
C VAL A 15 11.96 11.55 9.07
N VAL A 16 12.61 12.13 10.08
CA VAL A 16 11.93 12.89 11.14
C VAL A 16 11.77 14.35 10.69
N VAL A 17 10.54 14.76 10.40
CA VAL A 17 10.22 16.10 9.85
C VAL A 17 9.70 17.08 10.90
N PHE A 18 9.46 16.58 12.12
CA PHE A 18 9.11 17.37 13.29
C PHE A 18 9.55 16.63 14.54
N ASP A 19 10.22 17.34 15.46
CA ASP A 19 10.58 16.82 16.78
C ASP A 19 10.37 17.91 17.84
N ARG A 20 9.58 17.57 18.88
CA ARG A 20 9.44 18.37 20.10
C ARG A 20 9.47 17.47 21.33
N GLY A 21 10.53 16.68 21.48
CA GLY A 21 10.73 15.76 22.59
C GLY A 21 9.83 14.54 22.48
N ALA A 22 8.78 14.46 23.28
CA ALA A 22 7.88 13.29 23.29
C ALA A 22 6.99 13.14 22.04
N ARG A 23 7.03 14.11 21.12
CA ARG A 23 6.17 14.19 19.93
C ARG A 23 7.03 14.33 18.67
N ARG A 24 6.98 13.32 17.81
CA ARG A 24 7.65 13.29 16.51
C ARG A 24 6.67 13.03 15.39
N VAL A 25 6.98 13.58 14.21
CA VAL A 25 6.37 13.18 12.94
C VAL A 25 7.43 12.48 12.12
N LEU A 26 7.13 11.25 11.75
CA LEU A 26 8.02 10.39 10.99
C LEU A 26 7.42 10.14 9.63
N VAL A 27 8.21 10.38 8.60
CA VAL A 27 7.85 10.16 7.20
C VAL A 27 8.56 8.90 6.72
N MET A 28 7.83 8.03 6.04
CA MET A 28 8.35 6.79 5.45
C MET A 28 7.49 6.39 4.25
N ASP A 29 8.00 5.65 3.28
CA ASP A 29 7.20 5.32 2.09
C ASP A 29 6.08 4.32 2.37
N SER A 30 6.32 3.38 3.29
CA SER A 30 5.34 2.37 3.69
C SER A 30 5.10 2.34 5.19
N VAL A 31 3.82 2.23 5.58
CA VAL A 31 3.41 1.95 6.97
C VAL A 31 4.04 0.68 7.54
N SER A 32 4.41 -0.29 6.69
CA SER A 32 5.06 -1.53 7.13
C SER A 32 6.47 -1.30 7.69
N TYR A 33 7.08 -0.14 7.43
CA TYR A 33 8.41 0.23 7.95
C TYR A 33 8.33 0.75 9.38
N ALA A 34 7.14 1.07 9.89
CA ALA A 34 6.97 1.47 11.28
C ALA A 34 7.43 0.34 12.23
N SER A 35 8.19 0.72 13.25
CA SER A 35 8.77 -0.19 14.25
C SER A 35 8.08 -0.02 15.61
N ALA A 36 8.54 -0.79 16.61
CA ALA A 36 8.03 -0.64 17.98
C ALA A 36 8.40 0.72 18.62
N GLU A 37 9.43 1.40 18.09
CA GLU A 37 9.90 2.70 18.57
C GLU A 37 9.00 3.87 18.15
N ASP A 38 8.12 3.62 17.18
CA ASP A 38 7.15 4.60 16.66
C ASP A 38 5.83 4.60 17.45
N ALA A 39 5.74 3.76 18.49
CA ALA A 39 4.57 3.71 19.34
C ALA A 39 4.24 5.09 19.92
N GLY A 40 2.98 5.50 19.79
CA GLY A 40 2.49 6.80 20.22
C GLY A 40 2.95 7.99 19.37
N GLN A 41 3.64 7.77 18.24
CA GLN A 41 4.07 8.84 17.32
C GLN A 41 3.12 9.00 16.13
N THR A 42 3.26 10.12 15.43
CA THR A 42 2.57 10.34 14.15
C THR A 42 3.45 9.82 13.02
N ILE A 43 2.89 8.95 12.18
CA ILE A 43 3.54 8.48 10.96
C ILE A 43 2.83 9.04 9.72
N VAL A 44 3.60 9.49 8.73
CA VAL A 44 3.13 9.94 7.42
C VAL A 44 3.71 9.02 6.37
N THR A 45 2.85 8.46 5.52
CA THR A 45 3.24 7.42 4.57
C THR A 45 2.82 7.72 3.14
N GLY A 46 3.61 7.20 2.19
CA GLY A 46 3.24 7.17 0.79
C GLY A 46 2.23 6.06 0.45
N SER A 47 2.15 5.01 1.27
CA SER A 47 1.23 3.89 1.11
C SER A 47 -0.26 4.28 1.18
N HIS A 48 -1.15 3.47 0.61
CA HIS A 48 -2.60 3.69 0.71
C HIS A 48 -3.15 3.34 2.10
N GLY A 49 -4.28 3.95 2.48
CA GLY A 49 -4.95 3.78 3.78
C GLY A 49 -5.83 2.53 3.91
N GLY A 50 -5.53 1.48 3.15
CA GLY A 50 -6.33 0.24 3.06
C GLY A 50 -6.32 -0.59 4.34
N THR A 51 -7.05 -1.70 4.36
CA THR A 51 -7.22 -2.57 5.54
C THR A 51 -5.88 -2.97 6.18
N SER A 52 -4.90 -3.38 5.37
CA SER A 52 -3.56 -3.75 5.84
C SER A 52 -2.86 -2.59 6.56
N ALA A 53 -2.92 -1.37 6.03
CA ALA A 53 -2.31 -0.19 6.64
C ALA A 53 -2.88 0.11 8.02
N GLY A 54 -4.20 0.01 8.17
CA GLY A 54 -4.87 0.13 9.47
C GLY A 54 -4.39 -0.93 10.46
N GLU A 55 -4.21 -2.18 10.01
CA GLU A 55 -3.67 -3.23 10.86
C GLU A 55 -2.23 -2.98 11.30
N TYR A 56 -1.34 -2.59 10.39
CA TYR A 56 0.06 -2.25 10.71
C TYR A 56 0.11 -1.12 11.75
N ALA A 57 -0.60 -0.01 11.51
CA ALA A 57 -0.68 1.11 12.43
C ALA A 57 -1.17 0.68 13.83
N ARG A 58 -2.24 -0.12 13.88
CA ARG A 58 -2.80 -0.66 15.14
C ARG A 58 -1.80 -1.55 15.87
N ARG A 59 -1.11 -2.46 15.18
CA ARG A 59 -0.12 -3.38 15.77
C ARG A 59 1.08 -2.64 16.33
N ARG A 60 1.52 -1.56 15.67
CA ARG A 60 2.61 -0.68 16.15
C ARG A 60 2.19 0.29 17.24
N GLY A 61 0.89 0.45 17.47
CA GLY A 61 0.38 1.35 18.50
C GLY A 61 0.71 2.81 18.20
N VAL A 62 0.73 3.18 16.92
CA VAL A 62 0.94 4.58 16.53
C VAL A 62 -0.24 5.43 16.99
N ALA A 63 0.04 6.70 17.20
CA ALA A 63 -0.93 7.69 17.64
C ALA A 63 -1.83 8.18 16.49
N CYS A 64 -1.18 8.43 15.35
CA CYS A 64 -1.78 8.94 14.14
C CYS A 64 -1.05 8.32 12.94
N VAL A 65 -1.79 7.93 11.92
CA VAL A 65 -1.25 7.48 10.65
C VAL A 65 -1.88 8.28 9.52
N VAL A 66 -1.02 8.75 8.62
CA VAL A 66 -1.40 9.40 7.37
C VAL A 66 -1.02 8.51 6.20
N CYS A 67 -1.97 8.28 5.30
CA CYS A 67 -1.76 7.49 4.08
C CYS A 67 -2.29 8.25 2.86
N ASN A 68 -2.00 7.74 1.67
CA ASN A 68 -2.64 8.16 0.43
C ASN A 68 -4.07 7.58 0.35
N ASP A 69 -5.03 8.34 -0.20
CA ASP A 69 -6.41 7.83 -0.37
C ASP A 69 -6.56 6.86 -1.55
N ALA A 70 -5.60 6.83 -2.48
CA ALA A 70 -5.61 5.98 -3.67
C ALA A 70 -6.90 6.10 -4.49
N GLY A 71 -7.46 7.31 -4.58
CA GLY A 71 -8.74 7.54 -5.25
C GLY A 71 -9.96 7.08 -4.44
N PHE A 72 -9.79 6.79 -3.15
CA PHE A 72 -10.71 6.05 -2.29
C PHE A 72 -10.95 4.60 -2.70
N GLY A 73 -10.95 4.30 -3.98
CA GLY A 73 -11.21 2.98 -4.53
C GLY A 73 -12.66 2.51 -4.32
N LYS A 74 -13.00 1.40 -4.96
CA LYS A 74 -14.29 0.72 -4.80
C LYS A 74 -14.58 0.48 -3.33
N ASN A 75 -15.82 0.75 -2.92
CA ASN A 75 -16.30 0.65 -1.54
C ASN A 75 -15.46 1.42 -0.51
N ARG A 76 -14.70 2.44 -0.95
CA ARG A 76 -13.74 3.21 -0.14
C ARG A 76 -12.59 2.35 0.43
N SER A 77 -12.23 1.27 -0.26
CA SER A 77 -11.16 0.33 0.12
C SER A 77 -9.81 1.01 0.38
N GLY A 78 -9.47 2.07 -0.37
CA GLY A 78 -8.25 2.85 -0.22
C GLY A 78 -8.10 3.59 1.12
N VAL A 79 -9.18 3.74 1.91
CA VAL A 79 -9.16 4.32 3.27
C VAL A 79 -9.82 3.42 4.32
N ALA A 80 -10.12 2.16 3.99
CA ALA A 80 -10.87 1.27 4.86
C ALA A 80 -10.16 1.03 6.21
N GLY A 81 -8.84 0.85 6.20
CA GLY A 81 -8.07 0.68 7.43
C GLY A 81 -8.04 1.94 8.28
N LEU A 82 -7.90 3.12 7.66
CA LEU A 82 -7.95 4.41 8.37
C LEU A 82 -9.28 4.63 9.08
N ARG A 83 -10.38 4.23 8.44
CA ARG A 83 -11.72 4.28 9.05
C ARG A 83 -11.79 3.36 10.27
N ASP A 84 -11.31 2.13 10.14
CA ASP A 84 -11.45 1.11 11.18
C ASP A 84 -10.60 1.40 12.42
N LEU A 85 -9.50 2.17 12.28
CA LEU A 85 -8.67 2.67 13.37
C LEU A 85 -9.40 3.53 14.40
N ASP A 86 -10.55 4.13 14.06
CA ASP A 86 -11.33 4.94 15.00
C ASP A 86 -11.73 4.14 16.25
N ARG A 87 -12.02 2.84 16.09
CA ARG A 87 -12.37 1.93 17.20
C ARG A 87 -11.24 1.73 18.21
N ASN A 88 -10.00 2.02 17.80
CA ASN A 88 -8.80 1.93 18.63
C ASN A 88 -8.39 3.29 19.20
N GLY A 89 -9.11 4.38 18.88
CA GLY A 89 -8.72 5.74 19.26
C GLY A 89 -7.46 6.22 18.54
N ILE A 90 -7.15 5.64 17.38
CA ILE A 90 -6.01 6.05 16.54
C ILE A 90 -6.54 6.99 15.45
N ALA A 91 -5.87 8.12 15.24
CA ALA A 91 -6.21 9.00 14.12
C ALA A 91 -5.77 8.40 12.80
N GLY A 92 -6.75 8.22 11.91
CA GLY A 92 -6.54 7.86 10.52
C GLY A 92 -6.83 9.07 9.64
N ILE A 93 -5.83 9.50 8.88
CA ILE A 93 -5.92 10.64 7.96
C ILE A 93 -5.50 10.15 6.58
N ALA A 94 -6.18 10.58 5.52
CA ALA A 94 -5.69 10.41 4.17
C ALA A 94 -5.35 11.75 3.52
N VAL A 95 -4.29 11.77 2.72
CA VAL A 95 -4.02 12.82 1.73
C VAL A 95 -4.51 12.38 0.35
N GLY A 96 -4.91 13.35 -0.47
CA GLY A 96 -5.44 13.08 -1.80
C GLY A 96 -4.40 12.54 -2.76
N HIS A 97 -4.70 11.45 -3.47
CA HIS A 97 -3.86 10.86 -4.53
C HIS A 97 -3.48 11.86 -5.63
N GLN A 98 -4.26 12.92 -5.87
CA GLN A 98 -3.91 13.99 -6.83
C GLN A 98 -2.95 15.05 -6.26
N THR A 99 -2.78 15.10 -4.94
CA THR A 99 -1.93 16.09 -4.26
C THR A 99 -0.62 15.50 -3.73
N ALA A 100 -0.63 14.18 -3.48
CA ALA A 100 0.49 13.42 -2.99
C ALA A 100 0.71 12.17 -3.86
N ARG A 101 1.95 11.93 -4.28
CA ARG A 101 2.36 10.73 -5.02
C ARG A 101 2.21 9.50 -4.12
N ILE A 102 1.53 8.47 -4.62
CA ILE A 102 1.46 7.19 -3.89
C ILE A 102 2.83 6.52 -3.91
N GLY A 103 3.24 5.98 -2.76
CA GLY A 103 4.56 5.41 -2.54
C GLY A 103 5.67 6.43 -2.26
N ASP A 104 5.35 7.71 -2.04
CA ASP A 104 6.32 8.75 -1.64
C ASP A 104 5.81 9.46 -0.37
N GLY A 105 6.41 9.12 0.77
CA GLY A 105 6.03 9.68 2.06
C GLY A 105 6.38 11.17 2.20
N LEU A 106 7.49 11.60 1.61
CA LEU A 106 7.92 13.00 1.67
C LEU A 106 6.98 13.89 0.86
N ASP A 107 6.54 13.46 -0.31
CA ASP A 107 5.52 14.16 -1.09
C ASP A 107 4.18 14.25 -0.35
N ALA A 108 3.79 13.19 0.37
CA ALA A 108 2.62 13.22 1.23
C ALA A 108 2.73 14.25 2.35
N TRP A 109 3.91 14.42 2.94
CA TRP A 109 4.17 15.46 3.95
C TRP A 109 4.22 16.86 3.35
N GLU A 110 4.95 17.04 2.27
CA GLU A 110 5.26 18.35 1.69
C GLU A 110 4.12 18.91 0.85
N ALA A 111 3.44 18.08 0.05
CA ALA A 111 2.42 18.54 -0.90
C ALA A 111 0.99 18.11 -0.52
N GLY A 112 0.85 17.08 0.32
CA GLY A 112 -0.43 16.45 0.62
C GLY A 112 -1.49 17.39 1.17
N VAL A 113 -2.68 17.33 0.56
CA VAL A 113 -3.91 17.94 1.06
C VAL A 113 -4.78 16.84 1.64
N VAL A 114 -5.28 17.05 2.85
CA VAL A 114 -6.12 16.07 3.55
C VAL A 114 -7.41 15.85 2.75
N SER A 115 -7.69 14.61 2.37
CA SER A 115 -8.91 14.20 1.66
C SER A 115 -9.87 13.42 2.55
N TYR A 116 -9.36 12.80 3.63
CA TYR A 116 -10.15 12.03 4.57
C TYR A 116 -9.63 12.18 6.00
N VAL A 117 -10.56 12.17 6.95
CA VAL A 117 -10.27 12.08 8.38
C VAL A 117 -11.28 11.12 9.01
N ASN A 118 -10.81 10.21 9.86
CA ASN A 118 -11.71 9.45 10.71
C ASN A 118 -12.22 10.31 11.89
N ASP A 119 -13.17 9.79 12.66
CA ASP A 119 -13.79 10.56 13.74
C ASP A 119 -12.80 10.96 14.84
N THR A 120 -11.82 10.11 15.13
CA THR A 120 -10.72 10.40 16.06
C THR A 120 -9.88 11.60 15.60
N ALA A 121 -9.45 11.63 14.34
CA ALA A 121 -8.74 12.77 13.77
C ALA A 121 -9.62 14.03 13.71
N ARG A 122 -10.91 13.87 13.38
CA ARG A 122 -11.88 14.98 13.35
C ARG A 122 -12.06 15.63 14.72
N ARG A 123 -12.17 14.84 15.79
CA ARG A 123 -12.21 15.34 17.19
C ARG A 123 -10.93 16.09 17.59
N ALA A 124 -9.80 15.73 17.00
CA ALA A 124 -8.52 16.42 17.18
C ALA A 124 -8.38 17.70 16.32
N GLY A 125 -9.40 18.07 15.53
CA GLY A 125 -9.44 19.31 14.76
C GLY A 125 -8.97 19.20 13.31
N PHE A 126 -8.67 17.99 12.82
CA PHE A 126 -8.31 17.78 11.42
C PHE A 126 -9.53 17.84 10.51
N THR A 127 -9.37 18.45 9.34
CA THR A 127 -10.42 18.60 8.34
C THR A 127 -9.87 18.37 6.93
N ALA A 128 -10.72 17.85 6.05
CA ALA A 128 -10.40 17.74 4.62
C ALA A 128 -10.26 19.13 3.96
N GLY A 129 -9.56 19.18 2.82
CA GLY A 129 -9.37 20.39 2.01
C GLY A 129 -8.23 21.31 2.46
N ARG A 130 -7.52 20.98 3.55
CA ARG A 130 -6.37 21.75 4.04
C ARG A 130 -5.07 20.96 3.95
N ARG A 131 -3.93 21.65 3.84
CA ARG A 131 -2.61 21.01 3.80
C ARG A 131 -2.34 20.20 5.06
N LEU A 132 -1.78 19.00 4.89
CA LEU A 132 -1.48 18.10 5.98
C LEU A 132 -0.50 18.74 6.98
N GLN A 133 0.61 19.27 6.45
CA GLN A 133 1.70 19.83 7.23
C GLN A 133 1.23 20.96 8.15
N ASP A 134 0.36 21.85 7.67
CA ASP A 134 -0.15 22.98 8.45
C ASP A 134 -1.01 22.50 9.62
N GLN A 135 -1.87 21.51 9.38
CA GLN A 135 -2.73 20.93 10.42
C GLN A 135 -1.92 20.15 11.45
N LEU A 136 -0.95 19.33 11.01
CA LEU A 136 -0.07 18.60 11.93
C LEU A 136 0.80 19.54 12.76
N ARG A 137 1.40 20.57 12.14
CA ARG A 137 2.18 21.58 12.87
C ARG A 137 1.32 22.30 13.90
N SER A 138 0.14 22.79 13.51
CA SER A 138 -0.77 23.47 14.45
C SER A 138 -1.18 22.55 15.61
N PHE A 139 -1.52 21.30 15.31
CA PHE A 139 -1.91 20.33 16.34
C PHE A 139 -0.76 20.02 17.32
N LEU A 140 0.47 19.90 16.81
CA LEU A 140 1.63 19.51 17.60
C LEU A 140 2.25 20.68 18.38
N THR A 141 2.10 21.92 17.90
CA THR A 141 2.60 23.12 18.57
C THR A 141 1.60 23.76 19.51
N GLY A 142 0.30 23.58 19.27
CA GLY A 142 -0.78 24.15 20.08
C GLY A 142 -0.85 23.59 21.50
N ASP A 143 -1.21 24.45 22.44
CA ASP A 143 -1.40 24.14 23.85
C ASP A 143 -2.81 23.55 24.07
N HIS A 144 -3.14 22.51 23.29
CA HIS A 144 -4.51 22.00 23.18
C HIS A 144 -4.96 21.10 24.33
N GLY A 145 -4.20 21.00 25.43
CA GLY A 145 -4.60 20.24 26.63
C GLY A 145 -4.97 18.77 26.41
N PHE A 146 -4.79 18.26 25.18
CA PHE A 146 -5.07 16.88 24.84
C PHE A 146 -3.87 16.06 25.33
N PRO A 147 -4.08 15.05 26.20
CA PRO A 147 -3.00 14.13 26.47
C PRO A 147 -2.52 13.58 25.11
N PRO A 148 -1.20 13.36 24.90
CA PRO A 148 -0.72 12.68 23.71
C PRO A 148 -1.61 11.46 23.48
N TRP A 149 -2.07 11.27 22.23
CA TRP A 149 -2.97 10.19 21.81
C TRP A 149 -2.90 9.05 22.80
N THR A 150 -3.92 8.93 23.65
CA THR A 150 -3.85 7.99 24.77
C THR A 150 -3.95 6.62 24.13
N VAL A 151 -2.80 6.07 23.74
CA VAL A 151 -2.71 4.69 23.29
C VAL A 151 -3.17 3.90 24.49
N ARG A 152 -4.42 3.41 24.45
CA ARG A 152 -4.84 2.36 25.36
C ARG A 152 -3.89 1.22 25.08
N ARG A 153 -2.86 1.06 25.93
CA ARG A 153 -2.05 -0.15 25.94
C ARG A 153 -3.06 -1.32 26.01
N PRO A 154 -3.00 -2.30 25.10
CA PRO A 154 -3.84 -3.48 25.24
C PRO A 154 -3.61 -4.03 26.65
N GLY A 155 -4.69 -4.17 27.41
CA GLY A 155 -4.66 -4.58 28.82
C GLY A 155 -3.78 -5.83 29.00
N GLY A 156 -2.98 -5.84 30.07
CA GLY A 156 -1.99 -6.86 30.35
C GLY A 156 -2.55 -8.29 30.30
N ARG A 157 -1.89 -9.11 29.47
CA ARG A 157 -1.68 -10.58 29.51
C ARG A 157 -2.64 -11.44 30.35
N ALA A 158 -3.44 -12.25 29.66
CA ALA A 158 -3.69 -13.64 30.08
C ALA A 158 -2.78 -14.57 29.25
N GLY A 159 -2.14 -15.53 29.91
CA GLY A 159 -0.93 -16.21 29.47
C GLY A 159 -0.96 -16.85 28.08
N LEU A 160 0.04 -16.50 27.26
CA LEU A 160 0.49 -17.35 26.16
C LEU A 160 1.90 -17.84 26.48
N ARG A 161 2.05 -19.16 26.54
CA ARG A 161 3.35 -19.82 26.69
C ARG A 161 4.22 -19.46 25.49
N ARG A 162 5.46 -19.06 25.77
CA ARG A 162 6.49 -18.82 24.76
C ARG A 162 6.90 -20.16 24.15
N ASN A 163 6.59 -20.36 22.88
CA ASN A 163 7.45 -21.18 22.02
C ASN A 163 8.27 -20.21 21.18
N ALA A 164 9.59 -20.26 21.38
CA ALA A 164 10.53 -19.65 20.48
C ALA A 164 10.62 -20.54 19.24
N SER A 165 10.02 -20.10 18.13
CA SER A 165 10.37 -20.60 16.80
C SER A 165 11.40 -19.65 16.19
N ARG A 166 12.54 -20.22 15.83
CA ARG A 166 13.52 -19.63 14.93
C ARG A 166 12.87 -19.50 13.54
N ASP A 167 13.34 -18.50 12.81
CA ASP A 167 13.20 -18.28 11.37
C ASP A 167 11.89 -17.63 10.86
N GLY A 168 12.01 -16.36 10.44
CA GLY A 168 11.52 -15.84 9.16
C GLY A 168 10.03 -15.54 8.93
N GLU A 169 9.08 -16.18 9.62
CA GLU A 169 7.64 -16.00 9.32
C GLU A 169 6.96 -15.04 10.30
N ARG A 170 6.37 -13.95 9.76
CA ARG A 170 5.57 -12.98 10.53
C ARG A 170 4.22 -13.62 10.91
N PRO A 171 3.92 -13.94 12.18
CA PRO A 171 2.70 -14.66 12.53
C PRO A 171 1.47 -13.75 12.43
N GLY A 172 0.47 -14.17 11.65
CA GLY A 172 -0.91 -13.67 11.71
C GLY A 172 -1.33 -12.64 10.66
N GLU A 173 -0.64 -12.54 9.52
CA GLU A 173 -1.21 -11.89 8.33
C GLU A 173 -1.97 -12.98 7.55
N GLN A 174 -3.25 -12.77 7.27
CA GLN A 174 -4.01 -13.73 6.46
C GLN A 174 -3.56 -13.50 5.00
N VAL A 175 -2.59 -14.28 4.55
CA VAL A 175 -2.04 -14.18 3.20
C VAL A 175 -3.00 -14.86 2.24
N PHE A 176 -3.88 -14.09 1.59
CA PHE A 176 -4.67 -14.62 0.49
C PHE A 176 -3.79 -14.78 -0.76
N ARG A 177 -3.68 -16.03 -1.23
CA ARG A 177 -3.01 -16.41 -2.48
C ARG A 177 -3.68 -17.66 -3.04
N GLU A 178 -4.15 -17.61 -4.27
CA GLU A 178 -4.85 -18.73 -4.92
C GLU A 178 -4.54 -18.80 -6.41
N VAL A 179 -4.37 -20.01 -6.95
CA VAL A 179 -4.34 -20.25 -8.39
C VAL A 179 -5.79 -20.41 -8.86
N VAL A 180 -6.29 -19.44 -9.63
CA VAL A 180 -7.71 -19.40 -10.05
C VAL A 180 -7.94 -19.96 -11.46
N LEU A 181 -6.86 -20.12 -12.23
CA LEU A 181 -6.89 -20.67 -13.58
C LEU A 181 -5.52 -21.28 -13.92
N GLU A 182 -5.53 -22.44 -14.55
CA GLU A 182 -4.36 -23.06 -15.17
C GLU A 182 -4.65 -23.28 -16.66
N HIS A 183 -3.71 -22.87 -17.53
CA HIS A 183 -3.81 -23.12 -18.96
C HIS A 183 -2.43 -23.42 -19.55
N LEU A 184 -2.26 -24.62 -20.11
CA LEU A 184 -1.01 -25.07 -20.77
C LEU A 184 0.26 -24.84 -19.93
N GLY A 185 0.19 -25.11 -18.62
CA GLY A 185 1.31 -24.92 -17.69
C GLY A 185 1.52 -23.48 -17.21
N ARG A 186 0.67 -22.52 -17.61
CA ARG A 186 0.67 -21.16 -17.08
C ARG A 186 -0.45 -20.97 -16.08
N ASN A 187 -0.09 -20.49 -14.88
CA ASN A 187 -1.03 -20.20 -13.81
C ASN A 187 -1.46 -18.72 -13.85
N VAL A 188 -2.71 -18.47 -13.46
CA VAL A 188 -3.19 -17.17 -13.00
C VAL A 188 -3.24 -17.22 -11.48
N VAL A 189 -2.35 -16.47 -10.83
CA VAL A 189 -2.19 -16.43 -9.38
C VAL A 189 -2.78 -15.11 -8.86
N VAL A 190 -3.84 -15.22 -8.07
CA VAL A 190 -4.52 -14.09 -7.44
C VAL A 190 -4.03 -13.93 -6.01
N MET A 191 -3.74 -12.71 -5.59
CA MET A 191 -3.24 -12.41 -4.23
C MET A 191 -3.66 -11.02 -3.74
N ASP A 192 -3.79 -10.83 -2.43
CA ASP A 192 -4.20 -9.51 -1.89
C ASP A 192 -3.11 -8.45 -1.99
N SER A 193 -1.84 -8.87 -2.04
CA SER A 193 -0.70 -7.99 -2.21
C SER A 193 0.34 -8.61 -3.12
N ILE A 194 0.90 -7.82 -4.04
CA ILE A 194 2.02 -8.22 -4.89
C ILE A 194 3.28 -8.54 -4.08
N SER A 195 3.37 -8.05 -2.84
CA SER A 195 4.46 -8.42 -1.92
C SER A 195 4.44 -9.90 -1.52
N PHE A 196 3.37 -10.63 -1.85
CA PHE A 196 3.27 -12.08 -1.67
C PHE A 196 3.74 -12.87 -2.90
N ALA A 197 4.17 -12.19 -3.97
CA ALA A 197 4.82 -12.84 -5.08
C ALA A 197 6.15 -13.47 -4.66
N THR A 198 6.49 -14.57 -5.33
CA THR A 198 7.63 -15.42 -5.02
C THR A 198 8.31 -15.85 -6.31
N ALA A 199 9.46 -16.52 -6.21
CA ALA A 199 10.12 -17.12 -7.37
C ALA A 199 9.26 -18.16 -8.11
N ALA A 200 8.22 -18.71 -7.47
CA ALA A 200 7.29 -19.66 -8.09
C ALA A 200 6.28 -18.98 -9.04
N ASP A 201 6.19 -17.65 -9.03
CA ASP A 201 5.30 -16.88 -9.91
C ASP A 201 5.97 -16.48 -11.24
N ARG A 202 7.20 -16.96 -11.47
CA ARG A 202 7.92 -16.81 -12.73
C ARG A 202 7.11 -17.37 -13.89
N ASP A 203 7.09 -16.64 -15.01
CA ASP A 203 6.37 -16.98 -16.24
C ASP A 203 4.84 -17.16 -16.05
N HIS A 204 4.30 -16.75 -14.90
CA HIS A 204 2.88 -16.80 -14.58
C HIS A 204 2.24 -15.41 -14.60
N ILE A 205 0.91 -15.39 -14.63
CA ILE A 205 0.11 -14.16 -14.57
C ILE A 205 -0.22 -13.89 -13.11
N VAL A 206 0.18 -12.73 -12.60
CA VAL A 206 -0.13 -12.29 -11.24
C VAL A 206 -1.22 -11.23 -11.28
N VAL A 207 -2.29 -11.46 -10.53
CA VAL A 207 -3.38 -10.48 -10.33
C VAL A 207 -3.41 -10.12 -8.86
N ALA A 208 -3.07 -8.87 -8.54
CA ALA A 208 -2.93 -8.46 -7.15
C ALA A 208 -3.84 -7.27 -6.78
N GLY A 209 -4.33 -7.29 -5.54
CA GLY A 209 -5.03 -6.17 -4.89
C GLY A 209 -4.10 -5.00 -4.53
N SER A 210 -2.90 -4.91 -5.09
CA SER A 210 -1.94 -3.84 -4.82
C SER A 210 -2.10 -2.68 -5.79
N ASN A 211 -1.64 -1.49 -5.41
CA ASN A 211 -1.50 -0.38 -6.35
C ASN A 211 -0.37 -0.64 -7.36
N GLY A 212 -0.44 0.04 -8.51
CA GLY A 212 0.52 -0.03 -9.61
C GLY A 212 1.79 0.81 -9.45
N GLY A 213 2.12 1.25 -8.23
CA GLY A 213 3.30 2.04 -7.93
C GLY A 213 4.63 1.31 -8.17
N ARG A 214 5.74 2.05 -8.06
CA ARG A 214 7.09 1.60 -8.44
C ARG A 214 7.47 0.24 -7.83
N THR A 215 7.36 0.10 -6.50
CA THR A 215 7.73 -1.12 -5.77
C THR A 215 6.92 -2.34 -6.20
N ALA A 216 5.66 -2.15 -6.61
CA ALA A 216 4.82 -3.23 -7.12
C ALA A 216 5.30 -3.71 -8.49
N GLY A 217 5.68 -2.80 -9.38
CA GLY A 217 6.30 -3.15 -10.67
C GLY A 217 7.65 -3.86 -10.49
N GLU A 218 8.49 -3.38 -9.58
CA GLU A 218 9.78 -4.02 -9.24
C GLU A 218 9.60 -5.45 -8.75
N ALA A 219 8.56 -5.74 -7.95
CA ALA A 219 8.25 -7.10 -7.53
C ALA A 219 7.91 -8.00 -8.73
N GLY A 220 7.13 -7.50 -9.69
CA GLY A 220 6.84 -8.21 -10.94
C GLY A 220 8.10 -8.56 -11.73
N LEU A 221 9.02 -7.60 -11.89
CA LEU A 221 10.30 -7.82 -12.56
C LEU A 221 11.19 -8.81 -11.79
N ARG A 222 11.32 -8.63 -10.48
CA ARG A 222 12.16 -9.46 -9.59
C ARG A 222 11.75 -10.93 -9.65
N HIS A 223 10.45 -11.20 -9.68
CA HIS A 223 9.91 -12.56 -9.71
C HIS A 223 9.76 -13.10 -11.14
N GLY A 224 10.01 -12.29 -12.17
CA GLY A 224 9.96 -12.70 -13.57
C GLY A 224 8.56 -13.10 -14.02
N CYS A 225 7.54 -12.38 -13.56
CA CYS A 225 6.16 -12.65 -13.93
C CYS A 225 5.97 -12.44 -15.45
N HIS A 226 5.08 -13.20 -16.07
CA HIS A 226 4.71 -13.00 -17.48
C HIS A 226 3.80 -11.77 -17.66
N CYS A 227 2.83 -11.62 -16.76
CA CYS A 227 1.90 -10.50 -16.76
C CYS A 227 1.56 -10.13 -15.31
N VAL A 228 1.38 -8.84 -15.06
CA VAL A 228 1.06 -8.30 -13.74
C VAL A 228 -0.13 -7.34 -13.86
N VAL A 229 -1.18 -7.62 -13.09
CA VAL A 229 -2.39 -6.80 -12.99
C VAL A 229 -2.48 -6.16 -11.61
N LEU A 230 -2.57 -4.83 -11.57
CA LEU A 230 -2.57 -4.03 -10.35
C LEU A 230 -3.66 -2.95 -10.41
N ASN A 231 -3.99 -2.35 -9.28
CA ASN A 231 -4.94 -1.25 -9.17
C ASN A 231 -4.28 0.10 -9.53
N ASP A 232 -4.96 0.96 -10.30
CA ASP A 232 -4.40 2.23 -10.73
C ASP A 232 -4.33 3.31 -9.65
N ALA A 233 -4.99 3.11 -8.50
CA ALA A 233 -5.04 4.06 -7.38
C ALA A 233 -5.44 5.49 -7.80
N GLY A 234 -6.30 5.62 -8.83
CA GLY A 234 -6.69 6.90 -9.40
C GLY A 234 -5.63 7.53 -10.29
N ILE A 235 -4.67 6.73 -10.79
CA ILE A 235 -3.46 7.11 -11.52
C ILE A 235 -2.46 7.90 -10.66
N GLY A 236 -2.97 8.74 -9.76
CA GLY A 236 -2.19 9.53 -8.82
C GLY A 236 -1.47 10.70 -9.46
N LYS A 237 -0.99 11.61 -8.61
CA LYS A 237 -0.10 12.71 -8.98
C LYS A 237 1.08 12.17 -9.77
N ASP A 238 1.40 12.83 -10.88
CA ASP A 238 2.49 12.47 -11.80
C ASP A 238 2.43 11.03 -12.35
N GLY A 239 1.26 10.38 -12.32
CA GLY A 239 1.10 8.99 -12.73
C GLY A 239 1.70 7.97 -11.76
N SER A 240 1.91 8.36 -10.50
CA SER A 240 2.53 7.52 -9.47
C SER A 240 1.83 6.18 -9.23
N GLY A 241 0.50 6.11 -9.36
CA GLY A 241 -0.31 4.91 -9.19
C GLY A 241 -0.14 3.85 -10.27
N ILE A 242 0.50 4.18 -11.39
CA ILE A 242 0.81 3.23 -12.48
C ILE A 242 2.30 3.26 -12.88
N ALA A 243 3.14 3.91 -12.09
CA ALA A 243 4.56 4.08 -12.41
C ALA A 243 5.30 2.73 -12.53
N GLY A 244 4.97 1.77 -11.67
CA GLY A 244 5.52 0.41 -11.73
C GLY A 244 5.01 -0.35 -12.94
N ILE A 245 3.73 -0.20 -13.29
CA ILE A 245 3.11 -0.84 -14.46
C ILE A 245 3.79 -0.40 -15.76
N ARG A 246 4.13 0.90 -15.87
CA ARG A 246 4.93 1.42 -16.98
C ARG A 246 6.33 0.82 -17.01
N ALA A 247 6.98 0.73 -15.85
CA ALA A 247 8.35 0.22 -15.75
C ALA A 247 8.49 -1.27 -16.14
N LEU A 248 7.40 -2.05 -16.08
CA LEU A 248 7.38 -3.45 -16.50
C LEU A 248 7.78 -3.67 -17.97
N ASP A 249 7.58 -2.67 -18.85
CA ASP A 249 7.98 -2.77 -20.26
C ASP A 249 9.48 -3.02 -20.44
N ALA A 250 10.32 -2.48 -19.55
CA ALA A 250 11.76 -2.69 -19.60
C ALA A 250 12.18 -4.15 -19.42
N GLY A 251 11.31 -4.98 -18.81
CA GLY A 251 11.50 -6.42 -18.66
C GLY A 251 10.66 -7.27 -19.61
N ALA A 252 10.01 -6.65 -20.63
CA ALA A 252 9.04 -7.31 -21.49
C ALA A 252 7.92 -8.04 -20.72
N VAL A 253 7.51 -7.46 -19.58
CA VAL A 253 6.40 -7.97 -18.77
C VAL A 253 5.13 -7.20 -19.11
N ALA A 254 4.05 -7.92 -19.43
CA ALA A 254 2.76 -7.30 -19.71
C ALA A 254 2.18 -6.68 -18.43
N GLY A 255 2.13 -5.35 -18.37
CA GLY A 255 1.64 -4.57 -17.25
C GLY A 255 0.22 -4.04 -17.50
N ILE A 256 -0.69 -4.33 -16.59
CA ILE A 256 -2.10 -3.93 -16.67
C ILE A 256 -2.50 -3.22 -15.38
N ALA A 257 -3.15 -2.06 -15.51
CA ALA A 257 -3.85 -1.41 -14.40
C ALA A 257 -5.36 -1.63 -14.53
N VAL A 258 -6.02 -1.88 -13.40
CA VAL A 258 -7.48 -1.80 -13.28
C VAL A 258 -7.89 -0.48 -12.66
N SER A 259 -9.07 0.01 -13.04
CA SER A 259 -9.66 1.20 -12.43
C SER A 259 -9.86 0.97 -10.92
N HIS A 260 -9.36 1.90 -10.10
CA HIS A 260 -9.61 1.91 -8.66
C HIS A 260 -11.09 1.85 -8.27
N ASP A 261 -12.00 2.34 -9.12
CA ASP A 261 -13.45 2.27 -8.88
C ASP A 261 -14.07 0.92 -9.23
N SER A 262 -13.36 0.07 -10.00
CA SER A 262 -13.85 -1.24 -10.43
C SER A 262 -13.48 -2.38 -9.48
N ALA A 263 -12.38 -2.25 -8.75
CA ALA A 263 -11.84 -3.27 -7.86
C ALA A 263 -11.33 -2.65 -6.55
N GLU A 264 -11.56 -3.35 -5.45
CA GLU A 264 -11.08 -2.99 -4.13
C GLU A 264 -9.55 -3.12 -4.02
N ILE A 265 -8.89 -2.11 -3.45
CA ILE A 265 -7.50 -2.22 -3.03
C ILE A 265 -7.41 -3.17 -1.82
N SER A 266 -6.35 -3.96 -1.77
CA SER A 266 -6.09 -5.06 -0.82
C SER A 266 -7.02 -6.27 -0.96
N ASN A 267 -7.68 -6.44 -2.12
CA ASN A 267 -8.54 -7.58 -2.41
C ASN A 267 -8.23 -8.12 -3.82
N GLY A 268 -7.38 -9.14 -3.90
CA GLY A 268 -6.94 -9.70 -5.18
C GLY A 268 -8.09 -10.33 -5.96
N MET A 269 -9.01 -11.00 -5.26
CA MET A 269 -10.14 -11.66 -5.90
C MET A 269 -11.10 -10.63 -6.53
N ASP A 270 -11.32 -9.48 -5.89
CA ASP A 270 -12.14 -8.42 -6.50
C ASP A 270 -11.47 -7.81 -7.75
N THR A 271 -10.14 -7.70 -7.78
CA THR A 271 -9.38 -7.35 -8.99
C THR A 271 -9.61 -8.38 -10.11
N TRP A 272 -9.61 -9.67 -9.78
CA TRP A 272 -9.84 -10.74 -10.75
C TRP A 272 -11.28 -10.77 -11.28
N GLU A 273 -12.27 -10.72 -10.39
CA GLU A 273 -13.68 -10.90 -10.74
C GLU A 273 -14.30 -9.64 -11.36
N ASN A 274 -13.93 -8.47 -10.84
CA ASN A 274 -14.61 -7.20 -11.14
C ASN A 274 -13.72 -6.15 -11.81
N GLY A 275 -12.39 -6.37 -11.86
CA GLY A 275 -11.45 -5.43 -12.44
C GLY A 275 -11.76 -5.08 -13.89
N ILE A 276 -11.82 -3.77 -14.17
CA ILE A 276 -11.91 -3.19 -15.52
C ILE A 276 -10.58 -2.54 -15.83
N ILE A 277 -9.94 -2.95 -16.93
CA ILE A 277 -8.64 -2.42 -17.36
C ILE A 277 -8.76 -0.92 -17.63
N SER A 278 -7.97 -0.11 -16.92
CA SER A 278 -7.89 1.34 -17.09
C SER A 278 -6.61 1.80 -17.77
N TYR A 279 -5.57 0.96 -17.76
CA TYR A 279 -4.29 1.23 -18.42
C TYR A 279 -3.61 -0.08 -18.82
N VAL A 280 -2.86 -0.05 -19.92
CA VAL A 280 -1.98 -1.12 -20.36
C VAL A 280 -0.64 -0.52 -20.78
N ASN A 281 0.45 -1.20 -20.47
CA ASN A 281 1.78 -0.85 -20.98
C ASN A 281 1.95 -1.35 -22.44
N GLU A 282 3.07 -1.04 -23.09
CA GLU A 282 3.28 -1.38 -24.52
C GLU A 282 3.29 -2.89 -24.75
N THR A 283 3.93 -3.64 -23.85
CA THR A 283 4.00 -5.10 -23.89
C THR A 283 2.61 -5.72 -23.78
N ALA A 284 1.77 -5.22 -22.87
CA ALA A 284 0.39 -5.68 -22.72
C ALA A 284 -0.47 -5.31 -23.94
N ALA A 285 -0.28 -4.12 -24.51
CA ALA A 285 -0.98 -3.72 -25.73
C ALA A 285 -0.60 -4.61 -26.93
N ALA A 286 0.67 -4.97 -27.07
CA ALA A 286 1.14 -5.92 -28.09
C ALA A 286 0.56 -7.33 -27.90
N ALA A 287 0.24 -7.69 -26.65
CA ALA A 287 -0.49 -8.92 -26.29
C ALA A 287 -2.02 -8.76 -26.36
N GLU A 288 -2.53 -7.72 -27.04
CA GLU A 288 -3.95 -7.46 -27.31
C GLU A 288 -4.81 -7.17 -26.06
N PHE A 289 -4.20 -6.83 -24.92
CA PHE A 289 -4.91 -6.24 -23.80
C PHE A 289 -5.30 -4.80 -24.11
N ALA A 290 -6.54 -4.41 -23.76
CA ALA A 290 -7.04 -3.07 -24.03
C ALA A 290 -7.87 -2.50 -22.88
N VAL A 291 -7.85 -1.18 -22.76
CA VAL A 291 -8.67 -0.41 -21.81
C VAL A 291 -10.16 -0.68 -22.03
N GLY A 292 -10.91 -0.79 -20.94
CA GLY A 292 -12.34 -1.07 -20.91
C GLY A 292 -12.69 -2.57 -20.88
N GLN A 293 -11.72 -3.47 -21.09
CA GLN A 293 -11.94 -4.90 -20.97
C GLN A 293 -12.04 -5.33 -19.50
N ARG A 294 -12.82 -6.38 -19.22
CA ARG A 294 -12.76 -7.10 -17.94
C ARG A 294 -11.48 -7.92 -17.87
N VAL A 295 -10.80 -7.88 -16.72
CA VAL A 295 -9.52 -8.60 -16.49
C VAL A 295 -9.63 -10.08 -16.83
N ARG A 296 -10.62 -10.76 -16.26
CA ARG A 296 -10.83 -12.21 -16.46
C ARG A 296 -10.99 -12.59 -17.93
N ASP A 297 -11.80 -11.83 -18.67
CA ASP A 297 -12.07 -12.11 -20.08
C ASP A 297 -10.83 -11.83 -20.95
N ALA A 298 -10.10 -10.76 -20.64
CA ALA A 298 -8.88 -10.42 -21.36
C ALA A 298 -7.77 -11.47 -21.15
N ILE A 299 -7.56 -11.91 -19.91
CA ILE A 299 -6.59 -12.97 -19.59
C ILE A 299 -6.99 -14.29 -20.24
N ALA A 300 -8.27 -14.67 -20.20
CA ALA A 300 -8.75 -15.89 -20.85
C ALA A 300 -8.50 -15.87 -22.37
N ARG A 301 -8.72 -14.73 -23.03
CA ARG A 301 -8.41 -14.55 -24.47
C ARG A 301 -6.91 -14.65 -24.73
N HIS A 302 -6.08 -13.98 -23.92
CA HIS A 302 -4.61 -14.01 -24.05
C HIS A 302 -4.05 -15.42 -23.91
N LEU A 303 -4.57 -16.20 -22.96
CA LEU A 303 -4.16 -17.60 -22.79
C LEU A 303 -4.58 -18.48 -23.98
N ALA A 304 -5.76 -18.24 -24.56
CA ALA A 304 -6.27 -19.00 -25.69
C ALA A 304 -5.60 -18.67 -27.04
N SER A 305 -5.07 -17.44 -27.22
CA SER A 305 -4.55 -16.97 -28.51
C SER A 305 -3.18 -17.57 -28.90
N GLY A 306 -2.55 -18.37 -28.04
CA GLY A 306 -1.23 -18.96 -28.29
C GLY A 306 -0.06 -17.96 -28.21
N ALA A 307 -0.35 -16.65 -28.07
CA ALA A 307 0.62 -15.59 -27.74
C ALA A 307 1.16 -15.70 -26.30
N ALA A 308 0.62 -16.64 -25.51
CA ALA A 308 1.08 -17.00 -24.18
C ALA A 308 2.14 -18.14 -24.15
N ARG A 309 2.65 -18.57 -25.31
CA ARG A 309 3.73 -19.58 -25.42
C ARG A 309 5.12 -18.95 -25.30
#